data_AF-A0A252F0G9-F1
#
_entry.id   AF-A0A252F0G9-F1
#
_cell.length_a   1.000
_cell.length_b   1.000
_cell.length_c   1.000
_cell.angle_alpha   90.00
_cell.angle_beta   90.00
_cell.angle_gamma   90.00
#
_symmetry.space_group_name_H-M   'P 1'
#
loop_
_entity.id
_entity.type
_entity.pdbx_description
1 polymer ?
#
loop_
_entity_poly.entity_id
_entity_poly.type
_entity_poly.pdbx_seq_one_letter_code
_entity_poly.pdbx_strand_id
1 'polypeptide(L)'
;MQEWMKTRKSLSPYTQKLEVSALAKLYGYRTGELDINTASRCRKDIKRSRNEVSRDRHFSEQKHADFVAFCRSTGLRRGELKVLRGTALYQDPSGTYYIHVTSGSKGGRERYAPVIGDIELVCKLCRDAGKNKVFPSIPSAADVHSYRAEYATQIYKQYVRPLEHLERHEIYYCRGDRKGEKFDRTAMKKASQALGHNRISVVAGHYLRI
;
A
#
# COMPACT_ATOMS: atom_id res chain seq x y z
N MET A 1 -29.52 -17.48 10.69
CA MET A 1 -28.24 -16.73 10.55
C MET A 1 -27.09 -17.28 11.41
N GLN A 2 -27.31 -17.65 12.68
CA GLN A 2 -26.22 -18.17 13.53
C GLN A 2 -25.61 -19.50 13.05
N GLU A 3 -26.41 -20.40 12.51
CA GLU A 3 -25.94 -21.67 11.94
C GLU A 3 -25.03 -21.47 10.72
N TRP A 4 -25.38 -20.51 9.86
CA TRP A 4 -24.51 -20.08 8.76
C TRP A 4 -23.15 -19.58 9.29
N MET A 5 -23.10 -18.77 10.34
CA MET A 5 -21.82 -18.34 10.92
C MET A 5 -20.97 -19.47 11.49
N LYS A 6 -21.56 -20.55 12.02
CA LYS A 6 -20.79 -21.70 12.52
C LYS A 6 -19.91 -22.31 11.42
N THR A 7 -20.44 -22.42 10.21
CA THR A 7 -19.70 -22.96 9.05
C THR A 7 -18.58 -22.03 8.55
N ARG A 8 -18.58 -20.75 8.94
CA ARG A 8 -17.59 -19.74 8.53
C ARG A 8 -16.56 -19.43 9.63
N LYS A 9 -16.61 -20.11 10.78
CA LYS A 9 -15.69 -19.88 11.91
C LYS A 9 -14.21 -20.05 11.56
N SER A 10 -13.90 -20.96 10.64
CA SER A 10 -12.52 -21.20 10.15
C SER A 10 -12.01 -20.12 9.19
N LEU A 11 -12.90 -19.28 8.65
CA LEU A 11 -12.54 -18.21 7.74
C LEU A 11 -11.96 -17.02 8.50
N SER A 12 -11.11 -16.25 7.81
CA SER A 12 -10.52 -15.05 8.39
C SER A 12 -11.60 -14.03 8.80
N PRO A 13 -11.33 -13.18 9.83
CA PRO A 13 -12.21 -12.08 10.20
C PRO A 13 -12.55 -11.13 9.04
N TYR A 14 -11.67 -11.03 8.04
CA TYR A 14 -11.90 -10.23 6.83
C TYR A 14 -12.93 -10.87 5.91
N THR A 15 -12.85 -12.19 5.72
CA THR A 15 -13.79 -12.95 4.89
C THR A 15 -15.18 -12.97 5.51
N GLN A 16 -15.28 -13.25 6.81
CA GLN A 16 -16.56 -13.25 7.53
C GLN A 16 -17.29 -11.90 7.37
N LYS A 17 -16.58 -10.77 7.58
CA LYS A 17 -17.18 -9.43 7.43
C LYS A 17 -17.58 -9.10 6.00
N LEU A 18 -16.83 -9.56 5.00
CA LEU A 18 -17.18 -9.39 3.59
C LEU A 18 -18.49 -10.12 3.28
N GLU A 19 -18.61 -11.38 3.68
CA GLU A 19 -19.81 -12.17 3.46
C GLU A 19 -21.03 -11.58 4.18
N VAL A 20 -20.89 -11.15 5.43
CA VAL A 20 -21.96 -10.46 6.17
C VAL A 20 -22.39 -9.17 5.49
N SER A 21 -21.45 -8.40 4.95
CA SER A 21 -21.76 -7.18 4.19
C SER A 21 -22.51 -7.51 2.88
N ALA A 22 -22.15 -8.62 2.22
CA ALA A 22 -22.84 -9.08 1.02
C ALA A 22 -24.26 -9.55 1.33
N LEU A 23 -24.46 -10.32 2.42
CA LEU A 23 -25.79 -10.71 2.90
C LEU A 23 -26.64 -9.50 3.24
N ALA A 24 -26.10 -8.54 3.99
CA ALA A 24 -26.81 -7.31 4.35
C ALA A 24 -27.30 -6.60 3.09
N LYS A 25 -26.42 -6.45 2.09
CA LYS A 25 -26.79 -5.84 0.81
C LYS A 25 -27.85 -6.64 0.05
N LEU A 26 -27.74 -7.97 0.01
CA LEU A 26 -28.68 -8.84 -0.70
C LEU A 26 -30.10 -8.73 -0.10
N TYR A 27 -30.20 -8.66 1.22
CA TYR A 27 -31.47 -8.61 1.93
C TYR A 27 -31.95 -7.17 2.23
N GLY A 28 -31.24 -6.14 1.78
CA GLY A 28 -31.61 -4.74 2.01
C GLY A 28 -31.42 -4.26 3.46
N TYR A 29 -30.69 -5.02 4.29
CA TYR A 29 -30.39 -4.67 5.67
C TYR A 29 -29.05 -3.95 5.82
N ARG A 30 -28.89 -3.24 6.94
CA ARG A 30 -27.60 -2.84 7.47
C ARG A 30 -26.95 -4.03 8.17
N THR A 31 -25.62 -4.06 8.19
CA THR A 31 -24.87 -5.16 8.80
C THR A 31 -25.16 -5.34 10.30
N GLY A 32 -25.50 -4.27 11.04
CA GLY A 32 -25.88 -4.36 12.45
C GLY A 32 -27.32 -4.83 12.69
N GLU A 33 -28.15 -4.87 11.66
CA GLU A 33 -29.52 -5.42 11.73
C GLU A 33 -29.51 -6.94 11.52
N LEU A 34 -28.44 -7.47 10.92
CA LEU A 34 -28.17 -8.89 10.93
C LEU A 34 -27.62 -9.24 12.31
N ASP A 35 -28.34 -10.06 13.09
CA ASP A 35 -27.87 -10.65 14.35
C ASP A 35 -26.74 -11.66 14.10
N ILE A 36 -25.61 -11.13 13.61
CA ILE A 36 -24.43 -11.87 13.17
C ILE A 36 -23.19 -11.23 13.78
N ASN A 37 -22.64 -11.90 14.79
CA ASN A 37 -21.38 -11.53 15.40
C ASN A 37 -20.20 -12.10 14.59
N THR A 38 -19.34 -11.21 14.09
CA THR A 38 -18.10 -11.59 13.38
C THR A 38 -16.89 -11.35 14.25
N ALA A 39 -15.83 -12.13 14.04
CA ALA A 39 -14.57 -11.92 14.76
C ALA A 39 -14.01 -10.50 14.52
N SER A 40 -13.42 -9.92 15.56
CA SER A 40 -12.73 -8.63 15.47
C SER A 40 -11.50 -8.74 14.56
N ARG A 41 -11.28 -7.72 13.73
CA ARG A 41 -10.09 -7.66 12.87
C ARG A 41 -8.95 -7.08 13.69
N CYS A 42 -7.88 -7.85 13.88
CA CYS A 42 -6.64 -7.32 14.45
C CYS A 42 -5.55 -7.29 13.38
N ARG A 43 -4.72 -6.24 13.41
CA ARG A 43 -3.59 -6.10 12.49
C ARG A 43 -2.59 -7.25 12.62
N LYS A 44 -2.42 -7.81 13.82
CA LYS A 44 -1.54 -8.98 14.06
C LYS A 44 -1.94 -10.22 13.25
N ASP A 45 -3.21 -10.32 12.87
CA ASP A 45 -3.74 -11.45 12.10
C ASP A 45 -3.52 -11.29 10.58
N ILE A 46 -2.99 -10.14 10.14
CA ILE A 46 -2.63 -9.90 8.74
C ILE A 46 -1.33 -10.67 8.45
N LYS A 47 -1.46 -11.83 7.80
CA LYS A 47 -0.30 -12.69 7.45
C LYS A 47 0.39 -12.29 6.15
N ARG A 48 -0.35 -11.69 5.20
CA ARG A 48 0.15 -11.38 3.85
C ARG A 48 1.21 -10.27 3.90
N SER A 49 2.35 -10.50 3.24
CA SER A 49 3.42 -9.51 3.04
C SER A 49 3.97 -8.94 4.36
N ARG A 50 4.07 -9.80 5.40
CA ARG A 50 4.62 -9.44 6.73
C ARG A 50 5.79 -10.29 7.16
N ASN A 51 5.72 -11.56 6.81
CA ASN A 51 6.76 -12.56 6.99
C ASN A 51 6.98 -13.19 5.62
N GLU A 52 8.18 -13.73 5.37
CA GLU A 52 8.45 -14.56 4.19
C GLU A 52 7.43 -15.71 4.13
N VAL A 53 6.67 -15.79 3.05
CA VAL A 53 5.77 -16.92 2.77
C VAL A 53 6.42 -17.88 1.79
N SER A 54 5.99 -19.15 1.76
CA SER A 54 6.62 -20.18 0.92
C SER A 54 6.69 -19.83 -0.58
N ARG A 55 5.81 -18.94 -1.06
CA ARG A 55 5.84 -18.43 -2.44
C ARG A 55 6.98 -17.45 -2.70
N ASP A 56 7.44 -16.73 -1.68
CA ASP A 56 8.55 -15.78 -1.80
C ASP A 56 9.87 -16.51 -2.04
N ARG A 57 9.97 -17.79 -1.62
CA ARG A 57 11.15 -18.66 -1.87
C ARG A 57 11.46 -18.87 -3.36
N HIS A 58 10.47 -18.69 -4.24
CA HIS A 58 10.66 -18.81 -5.69
C HIS A 58 11.04 -17.49 -6.37
N PHE A 59 11.13 -16.39 -5.62
CA PHE A 59 11.56 -15.09 -6.13
C PHE A 59 12.91 -14.70 -5.53
N SER A 60 13.95 -14.70 -6.36
CA SER A 60 15.26 -14.19 -5.94
C SER A 60 15.30 -12.67 -6.15
N GLU A 61 15.31 -11.91 -5.05
CA GLU A 61 15.46 -10.44 -5.13
C GLU A 61 16.76 -10.05 -5.82
N GLN A 62 17.84 -10.81 -5.61
CA GLN A 62 19.14 -10.56 -6.23
C GLN A 62 19.09 -10.69 -7.76
N LYS A 63 18.42 -11.73 -8.28
CA LYS A 63 18.25 -11.90 -9.74
C LYS A 63 17.29 -10.88 -10.36
N HIS A 64 16.47 -10.24 -9.56
CA HIS A 64 15.51 -9.22 -9.98
C HIS A 64 15.78 -7.86 -9.33
N ALA A 65 17.05 -7.56 -9.04
CA ALA A 65 17.45 -6.40 -8.25
C ALA A 65 16.88 -5.10 -8.82
N ASP A 66 16.98 -4.89 -10.13
CA ASP A 66 16.44 -3.70 -10.82
C ASP A 66 14.92 -3.55 -10.63
N PHE A 67 14.17 -4.65 -10.73
CA PHE A 67 12.72 -4.62 -10.54
C PHE A 67 12.37 -4.27 -9.08
N VAL A 68 13.08 -4.86 -8.13
CA VAL A 68 12.86 -4.62 -6.71
C VAL A 68 13.23 -3.18 -6.34
N ALA A 69 14.39 -2.70 -6.79
CA ALA A 69 14.84 -1.32 -6.62
C ALA A 69 13.82 -0.36 -7.23
N PHE A 70 13.35 -0.59 -8.46
CA PHE A 70 12.29 0.21 -9.09
C PHE A 70 11.02 0.26 -8.22
N CYS A 71 10.59 -0.88 -7.67
CA CYS A 71 9.42 -0.93 -6.78
C CYS A 71 9.64 -0.15 -5.48
N ARG A 72 10.82 -0.25 -4.87
CA ARG A 72 11.21 0.48 -3.66
C ARG A 72 11.37 1.98 -3.92
N SER A 73 11.73 2.38 -5.13
CA SER A 73 11.91 3.78 -5.54
C SER A 73 10.61 4.49 -5.94
N THR A 74 9.59 3.76 -6.39
CA THR A 74 8.34 4.34 -6.93
C THR A 74 7.09 3.99 -6.12
N GLY A 75 7.16 2.92 -5.34
CA GLY A 75 6.07 2.44 -4.49
C GLY A 75 4.82 2.06 -5.26
N LEU A 76 4.88 1.73 -6.56
CA LEU A 76 3.69 1.46 -7.38
C LEU A 76 2.96 0.18 -6.97
N ARG A 77 1.65 0.12 -7.26
CA ARG A 77 0.88 -1.12 -7.11
C ARG A 77 1.21 -2.08 -8.26
N ARG A 78 1.05 -3.38 -8.02
CA ARG A 78 1.17 -4.40 -9.07
C ARG A 78 0.32 -4.10 -10.32
N GLY A 79 -0.91 -3.59 -10.13
CA GLY A 79 -1.76 -3.19 -11.25
C GLY A 79 -1.21 -2.01 -12.04
N GLU A 80 -0.60 -1.03 -11.35
CA GLU A 80 0.06 0.14 -11.95
C GLU A 80 1.32 -0.31 -12.72
N LEU A 81 2.15 -1.17 -12.14
CA LEU A 81 3.35 -1.72 -12.79
C LEU A 81 3.03 -2.49 -14.08
N LYS A 82 1.92 -3.25 -14.13
CA LYS A 82 1.51 -4.04 -15.30
C LYS A 82 1.21 -3.20 -16.56
N VAL A 83 0.84 -1.94 -16.36
CA VAL A 83 0.43 -1.01 -17.43
C VAL A 83 1.39 0.18 -17.56
N LEU A 84 2.41 0.25 -16.70
CA LEU A 84 3.37 1.34 -16.67
C LEU A 84 4.14 1.41 -17.98
N ARG A 85 4.11 2.59 -18.61
CA ARG A 85 4.92 2.92 -19.79
C ARG A 85 6.01 3.91 -19.43
N GLY A 86 7.09 3.93 -20.21
CA GLY A 86 8.20 4.85 -20.01
C GLY A 86 7.81 6.32 -20.03
N THR A 87 6.80 6.67 -20.84
CA THR A 87 6.19 8.01 -20.93
C THR A 87 5.54 8.50 -19.63
N ALA A 88 5.37 7.65 -18.62
CA ALA A 88 4.87 8.05 -17.31
C ALA A 88 5.93 8.77 -16.46
N LEU A 89 7.21 8.71 -16.85
CA LEU A 89 8.26 9.46 -16.16
C LEU A 89 8.04 10.96 -16.39
N TYR A 90 7.92 11.70 -15.29
CA TYR A 90 7.74 13.14 -15.28
C TYR A 90 8.85 13.76 -14.43
N GLN A 91 9.40 14.89 -14.89
CA GLN A 91 10.30 15.72 -14.11
C GLN A 91 9.65 17.07 -13.92
N ASP A 92 9.58 17.53 -12.68
CA ASP A 92 9.07 18.87 -12.40
C ASP A 92 10.15 19.94 -12.65
N PRO A 93 9.80 21.25 -12.63
CA PRO A 93 10.77 22.32 -12.83
C PRO A 93 11.88 22.40 -11.76
N SER A 94 11.70 21.78 -10.59
CA SER A 94 12.72 21.70 -9.55
C SER A 94 13.78 20.63 -9.82
N GLY A 95 13.56 19.81 -10.85
CA GLY A 95 14.41 18.67 -11.18
C GLY A 95 14.00 17.38 -10.49
N THR A 96 12.92 17.37 -9.70
CA THR A 96 12.44 16.19 -8.99
C THR A 96 11.67 15.26 -9.94
N TYR A 97 11.97 13.96 -9.88
CA TYR A 97 11.31 12.95 -10.71
C TYR A 97 10.08 12.34 -10.04
N TYR A 98 9.07 12.05 -10.87
CA TYR A 98 7.82 11.42 -10.49
C TYR A 98 7.42 10.38 -11.52
N ILE A 99 6.63 9.40 -11.08
CA ILE A 99 5.81 8.58 -11.97
C ILE A 99 4.38 9.14 -11.98
N HIS A 100 3.93 9.57 -13.15
CA HIS A 100 2.56 9.97 -13.40
C HIS A 100 1.67 8.73 -13.56
N VAL A 101 0.93 8.40 -12.51
CA VAL A 101 0.08 7.21 -12.46
C VAL A 101 -1.33 7.59 -12.88
N THR A 102 -1.75 7.17 -14.06
CA THR A 102 -3.10 7.43 -14.61
C THR A 102 -3.99 6.20 -14.71
N SER A 103 -3.41 4.99 -14.60
CA SER A 103 -4.12 3.73 -14.79
C SER A 103 -3.60 2.61 -13.90
N GLY A 104 -4.35 1.51 -13.79
CA GLY A 104 -4.00 0.36 -12.93
C GLY A 104 -4.13 0.61 -11.42
N SER A 105 -4.47 1.84 -11.01
CA SER A 105 -4.74 2.20 -9.63
C SER A 105 -6.17 1.79 -9.22
N LYS A 106 -6.35 1.40 -7.96
CA LYS A 106 -7.67 1.05 -7.43
C LYS A 106 -8.57 2.29 -7.46
N GLY A 107 -9.63 2.25 -8.26
CA GLY A 107 -10.57 3.35 -8.42
C GLY A 107 -10.08 4.48 -9.34
N GLY A 108 -9.10 4.22 -10.21
CA GLY A 108 -8.69 5.15 -11.27
C GLY A 108 -8.09 6.46 -10.78
N ARG A 109 -7.52 6.48 -9.58
CA ARG A 109 -6.96 7.71 -8.98
C ARG A 109 -5.64 8.07 -9.62
N GLU A 110 -5.63 9.24 -10.23
CA GLU A 110 -4.45 9.87 -10.77
C GLU A 110 -3.54 10.42 -9.65
N ARG A 111 -2.22 10.29 -9.81
CA ARG A 111 -1.24 10.94 -8.91
C ARG A 111 0.13 11.04 -9.57
N TYR A 112 0.95 11.95 -9.04
CA TYR A 112 2.39 11.97 -9.26
C TYR A 112 3.07 11.32 -8.04
N ALA A 113 3.59 10.11 -8.22
CA ALA A 113 4.33 9.40 -7.18
C ALA A 113 5.80 9.82 -7.25
N PRO A 114 6.36 10.49 -6.21
CA PRO A 114 7.75 10.91 -6.23
C PRO A 114 8.69 9.71 -6.33
N VAL A 115 9.72 9.82 -7.15
CA VAL A 115 10.80 8.84 -7.25
C VAL A 115 11.83 9.16 -6.17
N ILE A 116 12.15 8.18 -5.33
CA ILE A 116 13.16 8.30 -4.26
C ILE A 116 14.15 7.14 -4.35
N GLY A 117 15.27 7.22 -3.63
CA GLY A 117 16.28 6.16 -3.65
C GLY A 117 17.01 6.13 -5.00
N ASP A 118 16.91 5.02 -5.72
CA ASP A 118 17.61 4.83 -6.99
C ASP A 118 16.87 5.51 -8.15
N ILE A 119 17.07 6.83 -8.27
CA ILE A 119 16.45 7.69 -9.28
C ILE A 119 17.01 7.39 -10.67
N GLU A 120 18.32 7.13 -10.77
CA GLU A 120 19.00 6.88 -12.04
C GLU A 120 18.47 5.62 -12.71
N LEU A 121 18.34 4.52 -11.96
CA LEU A 121 17.75 3.28 -12.46
C LEU A 121 16.31 3.49 -12.97
N VAL A 122 15.48 4.19 -12.20
CA VAL A 122 14.09 4.46 -12.59
C VAL A 122 14.04 5.26 -13.88
N CYS A 123 14.86 6.31 -13.98
CA CYS A 123 14.94 7.13 -15.18
C CYS A 123 15.42 6.31 -16.39
N LYS A 124 16.47 5.50 -16.22
CA LYS A 124 17.01 4.62 -17.25
C LYS A 124 15.93 3.66 -17.77
N LEU A 125 15.31 2.87 -16.89
CA LEU A 125 14.29 1.89 -17.28
C LEU A 125 13.08 2.54 -17.96
N CYS A 126 12.65 3.72 -17.49
CA CYS A 126 11.56 4.45 -18.14
C CYS A 126 11.97 5.02 -19.52
N ARG A 127 13.16 5.61 -19.65
CA ARG A 127 13.64 6.17 -20.92
C ARG A 127 13.86 5.07 -21.96
N ASP A 128 14.48 3.97 -21.57
CA ASP A 128 14.71 2.80 -22.44
C ASP A 128 13.39 2.21 -22.96
N ALA A 129 12.35 2.18 -22.11
CA ALA A 129 11.03 1.73 -22.51
C ALA A 129 10.31 2.71 -23.45
N GLY A 130 10.51 4.02 -23.27
CA GLY A 130 9.85 5.07 -24.05
C GLY A 130 8.33 4.91 -24.07
N LYS A 131 7.73 4.73 -25.25
CA LYS A 131 6.28 4.49 -25.41
C LYS A 131 5.86 3.09 -24.97
N ASN A 132 6.77 2.14 -24.80
CA ASN A 132 6.48 0.76 -24.44
C ASN A 132 6.31 0.58 -22.93
N LYS A 133 5.90 -0.62 -22.51
CA LYS A 133 5.83 -0.98 -21.10
C LYS A 133 7.24 -1.04 -20.51
N VAL A 134 7.41 -0.49 -19.31
CA VAL A 134 8.68 -0.57 -18.56
C VAL A 134 9.01 -2.02 -18.23
N PHE A 135 8.01 -2.79 -17.83
CA PHE A 135 8.14 -4.22 -17.58
C PHE A 135 7.20 -5.01 -18.50
N PRO A 136 7.73 -5.93 -19.34
CA PRO A 136 6.90 -6.78 -20.20
C PRO A 136 5.92 -7.65 -19.39
N SER A 137 6.39 -8.18 -18.26
CA SER A 137 5.60 -8.94 -17.31
C SER A 137 6.04 -8.63 -15.87
N ILE A 138 5.11 -8.79 -14.91
CA ILE A 138 5.40 -8.58 -13.49
C ILE A 138 5.51 -9.94 -12.81
N PRO A 139 6.66 -10.28 -12.18
CA PRO A 139 6.84 -11.56 -11.51
C PRO A 139 5.73 -11.81 -10.49
N SER A 140 5.01 -12.93 -10.63
CA SER A 140 3.84 -13.26 -9.81
C SER A 140 4.19 -13.43 -8.34
N ALA A 141 5.37 -13.98 -8.06
CA ALA A 141 5.90 -14.23 -6.72
C ALA A 141 6.52 -13.00 -6.04
N ALA A 142 6.79 -11.90 -6.76
CA ALA A 142 7.38 -10.71 -6.13
C ALA A 142 6.47 -10.08 -5.06
N ASP A 143 7.01 -9.73 -3.90
CA ASP A 143 6.22 -9.06 -2.85
C ASP A 143 6.16 -7.54 -3.04
N VAL A 144 5.54 -7.13 -4.16
CA VAL A 144 5.30 -5.72 -4.52
C VAL A 144 4.63 -4.93 -3.39
N HIS A 145 3.84 -5.59 -2.54
CA HIS A 145 3.19 -4.90 -1.43
C HIS A 145 4.18 -4.54 -0.31
N SER A 146 5.15 -5.41 -0.02
CA SER A 146 6.22 -5.11 0.93
C SER A 146 7.13 -3.99 0.41
N TYR A 147 7.58 -4.04 -0.84
CA TYR A 147 8.41 -2.96 -1.43
C TYR A 147 7.68 -1.60 -1.39
N ARG A 148 6.37 -1.62 -1.64
CA ARG A 148 5.53 -0.43 -1.51
C ARG A 148 5.39 0.08 -0.08
N ALA A 149 5.45 -0.79 0.93
CA ALA A 149 5.46 -0.40 2.34
C ALA A 149 6.81 0.19 2.75
N GLU A 150 7.91 -0.36 2.24
CA GLU A 150 9.25 0.22 2.40
C GLU A 150 9.33 1.62 1.79
N TYR A 151 8.89 1.80 0.54
CA TYR A 151 8.78 3.12 -0.10
C TYR A 151 8.01 4.13 0.77
N ALA A 152 6.83 3.73 1.27
CA ALA A 152 6.01 4.61 2.11
C ALA A 152 6.70 5.01 3.41
N THR A 153 7.46 4.07 4.00
CA THR A 153 8.25 4.30 5.21
C THR A 153 9.41 5.25 4.92
N GLN A 154 10.09 5.12 3.77
CA GLN A 154 11.15 6.04 3.37
C GLN A 154 10.62 7.45 3.12
N ILE A 155 9.51 7.60 2.40
CA ILE A 155 8.84 8.90 2.24
C ILE A 155 8.51 9.49 3.60
N TYR A 156 7.92 8.71 4.51
CA TYR A 156 7.63 9.21 5.85
C TYR A 156 8.87 9.72 6.57
N LYS A 157 9.98 8.96 6.55
CA LYS A 157 11.25 9.33 7.18
C LYS A 157 11.88 10.60 6.60
N GLN A 158 11.63 10.93 5.33
CA GLN A 158 12.12 12.18 4.73
C GLN A 158 11.44 13.44 5.28
N TYR A 159 10.19 13.31 5.74
CA TYR A 159 9.38 14.46 6.17
C TYR A 159 9.06 14.46 7.67
N VAL A 160 9.43 13.41 8.41
CA VAL A 160 9.10 13.30 9.82
C VAL A 160 9.83 14.36 10.62
N ARG A 161 9.08 15.11 11.42
CA ARG A 161 9.61 16.06 12.39
C ARG A 161 9.66 15.40 13.78
N PRO A 162 10.60 15.81 14.66
CA PRO A 162 10.64 15.32 16.04
C PRO A 162 9.31 15.58 16.74
N LEU A 163 8.73 14.55 17.39
CA LEU A 163 7.38 14.63 17.93
C LEU A 163 7.27 15.60 19.11
N GLU A 164 8.37 15.81 19.83
CA GLU A 164 8.51 16.78 20.92
C GLU A 164 8.35 18.24 20.46
N HIS A 165 8.52 18.53 19.17
CA HIS A 165 8.35 19.86 18.59
C HIS A 165 7.00 20.04 17.89
N LEU A 166 6.09 19.07 18.01
CA LEU A 166 4.80 19.09 17.34
C LEU A 166 3.66 19.39 18.31
N GLU A 167 2.72 20.19 17.83
CA GLU A 167 1.49 20.43 18.54
C GLU A 167 0.59 19.19 18.54
N ARG A 168 -0.28 19.06 19.55
CA ARG A 168 -1.14 17.88 19.71
C ARG A 168 -1.96 17.54 18.45
N HIS A 169 -2.40 18.56 17.71
CA HIS A 169 -3.20 18.40 16.49
C HIS A 169 -2.38 17.94 15.28
N GLU A 170 -1.06 18.10 15.31
CA GLU A 170 -0.11 17.63 14.29
C GLU A 170 0.30 16.18 14.51
N ILE A 171 0.04 15.63 15.70
CA ILE A 171 0.35 14.25 16.04
C ILE A 171 -0.85 13.34 15.71
N TYR A 172 -0.58 12.25 15.01
CA TYR A 172 -1.51 11.15 14.82
C TYR A 172 -1.32 10.13 15.93
N TYR A 173 -2.37 9.91 16.70
CA TYR A 173 -2.39 8.91 17.77
C TYR A 173 -3.04 7.64 17.23
N CYS A 174 -2.26 6.56 17.16
CA CYS A 174 -2.79 5.26 16.79
C CYS A 174 -3.85 4.77 17.77
N ARG A 175 -4.80 4.00 17.26
CA ARG A 175 -5.90 3.38 18.02
C ARG A 175 -5.84 1.86 17.84
N GLY A 176 -6.64 1.14 18.64
CA GLY A 176 -6.74 -0.31 18.54
C GLY A 176 -5.43 -0.99 18.92
N ASP A 177 -4.94 -1.88 18.06
CA ASP A 177 -3.75 -2.70 18.28
C ASP A 177 -2.43 -1.91 18.30
N ARG A 178 -2.41 -0.68 17.76
CA ARG A 178 -1.24 0.23 17.79
C ARG A 178 -1.38 1.35 18.83
N LYS A 179 -2.31 1.23 19.78
CA LYS A 179 -2.52 2.25 20.82
C LYS A 179 -1.20 2.53 21.54
N GLY A 180 -0.83 3.81 21.65
CA GLY A 180 0.44 4.26 22.24
C GLY A 180 1.43 4.77 21.19
N GLU A 181 1.34 4.30 19.95
CA GLU A 181 2.19 4.78 18.86
C GLU A 181 1.72 6.15 18.34
N LYS A 182 2.70 7.00 18.02
CA LYS A 182 2.50 8.38 17.57
C LYS A 182 3.27 8.64 16.27
N PHE A 183 2.68 9.42 15.37
CA PHE A 183 3.31 9.79 14.10
C PHE A 183 3.02 11.24 13.74
N ASP A 184 3.98 11.92 13.12
CA ASP A 184 3.75 13.21 12.47
C ASP A 184 2.70 13.10 11.33
N ARG A 185 1.59 13.83 11.45
CA ARG A 185 0.51 13.84 10.45
C ARG A 185 0.96 14.40 9.10
N THR A 186 1.86 15.38 9.08
CA THR A 186 2.33 16.01 7.85
C THR A 186 3.13 15.00 7.03
N ALA A 187 4.07 14.30 7.68
CA ALA A 187 4.83 13.22 7.07
C ALA A 187 3.92 12.06 6.61
N MET A 188 2.93 11.67 7.44
CA MET A 188 1.93 10.67 7.04
C MET A 188 1.11 11.10 5.82
N LYS A 189 0.75 12.38 5.72
CA LYS A 189 0.01 12.94 4.58
C LYS A 189 0.84 12.84 3.31
N LYS A 190 2.12 13.19 3.36
CA LYS A 190 3.06 13.05 2.22
C LYS A 190 3.14 11.60 1.74
N ALA A 191 3.36 10.64 2.67
CA ALA A 191 3.37 9.21 2.34
C ALA A 191 2.01 8.73 1.78
N SER A 192 0.88 9.21 2.34
CA SER A 192 -0.46 8.87 1.85
C SER A 192 -0.70 9.35 0.42
N GLN A 193 -0.28 10.57 0.11
CA GLN A 193 -0.41 11.18 -1.22
C GLN A 193 0.47 10.45 -2.24
N ALA A 194 1.73 10.15 -1.90
CA ALA A 194 2.65 9.37 -2.73
C ALA A 194 2.08 7.99 -3.09
N LEU A 195 1.32 7.37 -2.17
CA LEU A 195 0.62 6.11 -2.40
C LEU A 195 -0.76 6.26 -3.08
N GLY A 196 -1.33 7.46 -3.19
CA GLY A 196 -2.69 7.65 -3.70
C GLY A 196 -3.78 7.14 -2.76
N HIS A 197 -3.61 7.36 -1.45
CA HIS A 197 -4.62 7.06 -0.42
C HIS A 197 -5.25 8.35 0.11
N ASN A 198 -6.56 8.31 0.39
CA ASN A 198 -7.31 9.46 0.92
C ASN A 198 -7.28 9.53 2.46
N ARG A 199 -6.89 8.44 3.13
CA ARG A 199 -6.94 8.32 4.59
C ARG A 199 -5.55 8.04 5.12
N ILE A 200 -5.01 8.96 5.90
CA ILE A 200 -3.69 8.81 6.55
C ILE A 200 -3.64 7.60 7.50
N SER A 201 -4.79 7.22 8.09
CA SER A 201 -4.88 6.04 8.95
C SER A 201 -4.54 4.73 8.23
N VAL A 202 -4.71 4.66 6.91
CA VAL A 202 -4.30 3.50 6.10
C VAL A 202 -2.78 3.37 6.07
N VAL A 203 -2.06 4.49 6.01
CA VAL A 203 -0.60 4.53 6.02
C VAL A 203 -0.05 4.04 7.37
N ALA A 204 -0.57 4.57 8.48
CA ALA A 204 -0.23 4.06 9.80
C ALA A 204 -0.60 2.58 9.97
N GLY A 205 -1.81 2.17 9.60
CA GLY A 205 -2.25 0.79 9.85
C GLY A 205 -1.50 -0.28 9.04
N HIS A 206 -1.11 0.03 7.80
CA HIS A 206 -0.69 -0.99 6.84
C HIS A 206 0.70 -0.81 6.24
N TYR A 207 1.25 0.41 6.20
CA TYR A 207 2.45 0.70 5.43
C TYR A 207 3.65 1.12 6.28
N LEU A 208 3.44 1.91 7.34
CA LEU A 208 4.54 2.29 8.22
C LEU A 208 4.99 1.10 9.06
N ARG A 209 6.25 0.72 8.86
CA ARG A 209 6.99 -0.26 9.66
C ARG A 209 8.15 0.49 10.30
N ILE A 210 7.90 1.07 11.47
CA ILE A 210 8.87 1.85 12.25
C ILE A 210 9.06 1.13 13.57
#